data_AF-A0A7X0D2K5-F1
#
_entry.id   AF-A0A7X0D2K5-F1
#
_cell.length_a   1.000
_cell.length_b   1.000
_cell.length_c   1.000
_cell.angle_alpha   90.00
_cell.angle_beta   90.00
_cell.angle_gamma   90.00
#
_symmetry.space_group_name_H-M   'P 1'
#
loop_
_entity.id
_entity.type
_entity.pdbx_description
1 polymer ?
#
loop_
_entity_poly.entity_id
_entity_poly.type
_entity_poly.pdbx_seq_one_letter_code
_entity_poly.pdbx_strand_id
1 'polypeptide(L)' 'MIAIERIHLFHLGREAGERGDTATNCPFVHDEDPERMEIWLMGYAPQIDGEPNANANVRHS' A
#
# COMPACT_ATOMS: atom_id res chain seq x y z
N MET A 1 -0.14 -6.58 18.48
CA MET A 1 -0.96 -7.13 17.37
C MET A 1 -0.70 -8.63 17.17
N ILE A 2 -1.69 -9.43 16.74
CA ILE A 2 -1.51 -10.86 16.41
C ILE A 2 -1.31 -11.07 14.89
N ALA A 3 -0.67 -12.17 14.49
CA ALA A 3 -0.30 -12.42 13.08
C ALA A 3 -1.49 -12.37 12.10
N ILE A 4 -2.66 -12.84 12.50
CA ILE A 4 -3.87 -12.84 11.67
C ILE A 4 -4.34 -11.41 11.36
N GLU A 5 -4.28 -10.51 12.35
CA GLU A 5 -4.65 -9.11 12.17
C GLU A 5 -3.70 -8.41 11.19
N ARG A 6 -2.39 -8.69 11.30
CA ARG A 6 -1.38 -8.16 10.37
C ARG A 6 -1.66 -8.57 8.92
N ILE A 7 -1.95 -9.86 8.69
CA ILE A 7 -2.26 -10.38 7.34
C ILE A 7 -3.53 -9.72 6.79
N HIS A 8 -4.54 -9.53 7.63
CA HIS A 8 -5.79 -8.88 7.22
C HIS A 8 -5.56 -7.42 6.79
N LEU A 9 -4.84 -6.64 7.60
CA LEU A 9 -4.52 -5.24 7.32
C LEU A 9 -3.73 -5.08 6.02
N PHE A 10 -2.78 -5.98 5.79
CA PHE A 10 -2.01 -6.00 4.55
C PHE A 10 -2.90 -6.22 3.32
N HIS A 11 -3.81 -7.21 3.37
CA HIS A 11 -4.72 -7.46 2.26
C HIS A 11 -5.67 -6.28 2.01
N LEU A 12 -6.18 -5.65 3.06
CA LEU A 12 -7.02 -4.45 2.93
C LEU A 12 -6.29 -3.31 2.21
N GLY A 13 -5.01 -3.09 2.53
CA GLY A 13 -4.16 -2.14 1.83
C GLY A 13 -4.05 -2.48 0.36
N ARG A 14 -3.70 -3.74 0.06
CA ARG A 14 -3.55 -4.22 -1.31
C ARG A 14 -4.82 -4.04 -2.14
N GLU A 15 -5.98 -4.40 -1.60
CA GLU A 15 -7.25 -4.25 -2.30
C GLU A 15 -7.59 -2.78 -2.60
N ALA A 16 -7.22 -1.85 -1.71
CA ALA A 16 -7.39 -0.42 -1.95
C ALA A 16 -6.46 0.08 -3.08
N GLY A 17 -5.20 -0.38 -3.09
CA GLY A 17 -4.25 -0.08 -4.16
C GLY A 17 -4.72 -0.63 -5.52
N GLU A 18 -5.19 -1.90 -5.54
CA GLU A 18 -5.72 -2.56 -6.73
C GLU A 18 -7.00 -1.89 -7.27
N ARG A 19 -7.82 -1.28 -6.39
CA ARG A 19 -8.99 -0.47 -6.78
C ARG A 19 -8.63 0.91 -7.32
N GLY A 20 -7.40 1.38 -7.11
CA GLY A 20 -6.99 2.75 -7.45
C GLY A 20 -7.46 3.80 -6.44
N ASP A 21 -7.80 3.39 -5.22
CA ASP A 21 -8.10 4.33 -4.13
C ASP A 21 -6.83 5.11 -3.75
N THR A 22 -6.98 6.33 -3.22
CA THR A 22 -5.84 7.11 -2.71
C THR A 22 -5.43 6.64 -1.31
N ALA A 23 -4.15 6.72 -0.99
CA ALA A 23 -3.64 6.38 0.34
C ALA A 23 -4.28 7.19 1.49
N THR A 24 -4.82 8.38 1.18
CA THR A 24 -5.57 9.22 2.14
C THR A 24 -6.86 8.58 2.62
N ASN A 25 -7.38 7.57 1.91
CA ASN A 25 -8.56 6.80 2.31
C ASN A 25 -8.20 5.67 3.30
N CYS A 26 -6.95 5.58 3.76
CA CYS A 26 -6.56 4.65 4.81
C CYS A 26 -7.42 4.88 6.08
N PRO A 27 -8.13 3.87 6.58
CA PRO A 27 -9.02 4.04 7.72
C PRO A 27 -8.26 4.19 9.05
N PHE A 28 -6.95 3.93 9.05
CA PHE A 28 -6.11 3.87 10.25
C PHE A 28 -5.24 5.13 10.47
N VAL A 29 -5.50 6.23 9.74
CA VAL A 29 -4.71 7.48 9.85
C VAL A 29 -4.80 8.13 11.24
N HIS A 30 -5.91 7.88 11.95
CA HIS A 30 -6.15 8.40 13.30
C HIS A 30 -6.21 7.30 14.36
N ASP A 31 -5.76 6.08 14.03
CA ASP A 31 -5.68 4.98 15.00
C ASP A 31 -4.60 5.31 16.06
N GLU A 32 -4.85 4.89 17.29
CA GLU A 32 -3.88 5.00 18.39
C GLU A 32 -2.67 4.07 18.21
N ASP A 33 -2.82 3.03 17.38
CA ASP A 33 -1.78 2.08 17.04
C ASP A 33 -1.22 2.36 15.62
N PRO A 34 -0.07 3.05 15.49
CA PRO A 34 0.50 3.39 14.19
C PRO A 34 0.94 2.17 13.37
N GLU A 35 1.14 1.01 14.01
CA GLU A 35 1.48 -0.26 13.36
C GLU A 35 0.39 -0.68 12.35
N ARG A 36 -0.88 -0.38 12.63
CA ARG A 36 -2.00 -0.71 11.73
C ARG A 36 -1.90 0.02 10.40
N MET A 37 -1.61 1.32 10.46
CA MET A 37 -1.41 2.14 9.28
C MET A 37 -0.18 1.68 8.49
N GLU A 38 0.92 1.36 9.17
CA GLU A 38 2.14 0.87 8.52
C GLU A 38 1.88 -0.40 7.71
N ILE A 39 1.20 -1.39 8.31
CA ILE A 39 0.91 -2.67 7.64
C ILE A 39 -0.05 -2.47 6.45
N TRP A 40 -1.04 -1.59 6.61
CA TRP A 40 -1.93 -1.23 5.51
C TRP A 40 -1.15 -0.58 4.36
N LEU A 41 -0.23 0.34 4.65
CA LEU A 41 0.59 1.02 3.63
C LEU A 41 1.54 0.05 2.90
N MET A 42 2.11 -0.92 3.62
CA MET A 42 2.91 -1.99 3.01
C MET A 42 2.10 -2.83 2.02
N GLY A 43 0.82 -3.07 2.30
CA GLY A 43 -0.08 -3.76 1.38
C GLY A 43 -0.52 -2.89 0.20
N TYR A 44 -0.81 -1.62 0.45
CA TYR A 44 -1.31 -0.64 -0.53
C TYR A 44 -0.29 -0.31 -1.61
N ALA A 45 0.94 -0.03 -1.20
CA ALA A 45 2.07 0.20 -2.08
C ALA A 45 3.12 -0.86 -1.75
N PRO A 46 2.91 -2.13 -2.19
CA PRO A 46 3.92 -3.15 -1.98
C PRO A 46 5.16 -2.66 -2.70
N GLN A 47 6.25 -2.48 -1.95
CA GLN A 47 7.51 -2.07 -2.53
C GLN A 47 7.92 -3.20 -3.48
N ILE A 48 7.59 -3.03 -4.75
CA ILE A 48 8.15 -3.84 -5.80
C ILE A 48 9.62 -3.43 -5.76
N ASP A 49 10.49 -4.32 -5.30
CA ASP A 49 11.94 -4.22 -5.46
C ASP A 49 12.28 -4.40 -6.96
N GLY A 50 11.55 -3.69 -7.81
CA GLY A 50 11.77 -3.56 -9.23
C GLY A 50 12.44 -2.22 -9.39
N GLU A 51 13.72 -2.26 -9.77
CA GLU A 51 14.46 -1.13 -10.28
C GLU A 51 13.53 -0.20 -11.09
N PRO A 52 13.64 1.13 -10.94
CA PRO A 52 12.82 2.05 -11.73
C PRO A 52 12.98 1.65 -13.19
N ASN A 53 11.89 1.19 -13.81
CA ASN A 53 11.90 0.78 -15.20
C ASN A 53 12.19 2.03 -16.04
N ALA A 54 13.48 2.27 -16.33
CA ALA A 54 13.99 3.36 -17.16
C ALA A 54 13.49 3.31 -18.61
N ASN A 55 12.61 2.37 -18.91
CA ASN A 55 11.99 2.15 -20.22
C ASN A 55 10.56 2.68 -20.30
N ALA A 56 10.17 3.62 -19.42
CA ALA A 56 9.03 4.49 -19.67
C ALA A 56 9.33 5.34 -20.90
N ASN A 57 9.06 4.74 -22.05
CA ASN A 57 9.28 5.21 -23.40
C ASN A 57 8.62 6.59 -23.58
N VAL A 58 9.39 7.66 -23.37
CA VAL A 58 9.04 9.01 -23.85
C VAL A 58 9.14 8.97 -25.36
N ARG A 59 8.04 8.59 -26.01
CA ARG A 59 7.78 8.93 -27.41
C ARG A 59 7.47 10.42 -27.47
N HIS A 60 8.51 11.24 -27.59
CA HIS A 60 8.35 12.57 -28.14
C HIS A 60 8.36 12.45 -29.66
N SER A 61 7.27 12.93 -30.27
CA SER A 61 7.05 13.06 -31.71
C SER A 61 8.09 13.94 -32.39
#